data_AF-F6FVA6-F1
#
_entry.id   AF-F6FVA6-F1
#
_cell.length_a   1.000
_cell.length_b   1.000
_cell.length_c   1.000
_cell.angle_alpha   90.00
_cell.angle_beta   90.00
_cell.angle_gamma   90.00
#
_symmetry.space_group_name_H-M   'P 1'
#
loop_
_entity.id
_entity.type
_entity.pdbx_description
1 polymer ?
#
loop_
_entity_poly.entity_id
_entity_poly.type
_entity_poly.pdbx_seq_one_letter_code
_entity_poly.pdbx_strand_id
1 'polypeptide(L)'
;MTASGGEALLFWVLAPLMVLAASGLLVVRKAVHAAICVMFVMVGLAILYVAQEAPFLGVVQVVVYTGAVMMLFLFVLMLVGVDAADSLTETIRGQRWIGLLLGAGLAAVLLTVIGRATFRPAVGLEAANAATNPVALARVLFEHYVVAMQVVGVLLVTAALAGLVLTHRRRLGPRVTQRTVARARVAALAEGKPLTPLPAPGVYAQNNAMDTPALGPDGRPLPHSVPRVLRIRGQERSATSVLAAEETLVERRAAREAERAELSAAAGTSGARGPAGTSGTAGEPEPFEPETPGGKEHR
;
A
#
# COMPACT_ATOMS: atom_id res chain seq x y z
N MET A 1 3.24 10.92 48.63
CA MET A 1 2.34 9.83 48.17
C MET A 1 3.19 8.86 47.38
N THR A 2 3.36 7.64 47.88
CA THR A 2 3.92 6.54 47.09
C THR A 2 2.81 6.09 46.13
N ALA A 3 3.05 6.12 44.82
CA ALA A 3 2.15 5.50 43.85
C ALA A 3 1.76 4.10 44.36
N SER A 4 0.50 3.71 44.20
CA SER A 4 0.12 2.36 44.59
C SER A 4 1.01 1.35 43.85
N GLY A 5 1.31 0.20 44.46
CA GLY A 5 2.19 -0.78 43.82
C GLY A 5 1.72 -1.17 42.41
N GLY A 6 0.40 -1.15 42.18
CA GLY A 6 -0.22 -1.36 40.87
C GLY A 6 0.02 -0.23 39.87
N GLU A 7 -0.14 1.04 40.28
CA GLU A 7 0.15 2.20 39.41
C GLU A 7 1.62 2.27 39.03
N ALA A 8 2.52 2.03 39.98
CA ALA A 8 3.95 2.01 39.74
C ALA A 8 4.33 0.89 38.76
N LEU A 9 3.79 -0.31 38.95
CA LEU A 9 4.01 -1.43 38.03
C LEU A 9 3.48 -1.13 36.63
N LEU A 10 2.27 -0.59 36.53
CA LEU A 10 1.67 -0.18 35.27
C LEU A 10 2.55 0.83 34.53
N PHE A 11 3.04 1.86 35.22
CA PHE A 11 3.92 2.86 34.63
C PHE A 11 5.23 2.25 34.15
N TRP A 12 5.92 1.47 34.99
CA TRP A 12 7.22 0.90 34.67
C TRP A 12 7.18 -0.15 33.55
N VAL A 13 6.03 -0.76 33.29
CA VAL A 13 5.83 -1.65 32.14
C VAL A 13 5.42 -0.86 30.90
N LEU A 14 4.43 0.03 31.03
CA LEU A 14 3.81 0.69 29.89
C LEU A 14 4.69 1.80 29.29
N ALA A 15 5.37 2.59 30.12
CA ALA A 15 6.24 3.67 29.66
C ALA A 15 7.36 3.20 28.71
N PRO A 16 8.19 2.18 29.02
CA PRO A 16 9.20 1.71 28.09
C PRO A 16 8.60 1.10 26.81
N LEU A 17 7.48 0.39 26.90
CA LEU A 17 6.77 -0.12 25.72
C LEU A 17 6.33 1.03 24.80
N MET A 18 5.81 2.12 25.36
CA MET A 18 5.44 3.31 24.60
C MET A 18 6.65 3.99 23.96
N VAL A 19 7.78 4.08 24.67
CA VAL A 19 9.04 4.64 24.12
C VAL A 19 9.56 3.77 22.96
N LEU A 20 9.49 2.45 23.09
CA LEU A 20 9.84 1.52 22.00
C LEU A 20 8.91 1.70 20.79
N ALA A 21 7.60 1.81 21.02
CA ALA A 21 6.63 2.07 19.95
C ALA A 21 6.88 3.43 19.27
N ALA A 22 7.13 4.49 20.04
CA ALA A 22 7.46 5.82 19.50
C ALA A 22 8.76 5.80 18.69
N SER A 23 9.78 5.06 19.14
CA SER A 23 11.04 4.86 18.41
C SER A 23 10.81 4.10 17.10
N GLY A 24 9.84 3.18 17.08
CA GLY A 24 9.39 2.47 15.87
C GLY A 24 8.95 3.40 14.74
N LEU A 25 8.48 4.61 15.05
CA LEU A 25 8.08 5.62 14.06
C LEU A 25 9.23 6.05 13.13
N LEU A 26 10.47 5.96 13.62
CA LEU A 26 11.67 6.31 12.86
C LEU A 26 12.23 5.14 12.04
N VAL A 27 11.93 3.91 12.46
CA VAL A 27 12.54 2.68 11.91
C VAL A 27 11.62 1.99 10.90
N VAL A 28 10.31 2.11 11.10
CA VAL A 28 9.31 1.38 10.33
C VAL A 28 9.12 2.00 8.94
N ARG A 29 9.35 1.19 7.90
CA ARG A 29 9.22 1.62 6.50
C ARG A 29 7.79 1.72 5.99
N LYS A 30 6.88 0.88 6.52
CA LYS A 30 5.48 0.86 6.09
C LYS A 30 4.67 1.82 6.95
N ALA A 31 4.07 2.81 6.30
CA ALA A 31 3.35 3.89 6.95
C ALA A 31 2.19 3.40 7.85
N VAL A 32 1.51 2.31 7.44
CA VAL A 32 0.46 1.66 8.26
C VAL A 32 1.01 1.14 9.59
N HIS A 33 2.19 0.51 9.58
CA HIS A 33 2.79 -0.04 10.80
C HIS A 33 3.26 1.09 11.73
N ALA A 34 3.81 2.16 11.15
CA ALA A 34 4.19 3.37 11.87
C ALA A 34 2.98 3.97 12.60
N ALA A 35 1.82 4.03 11.94
CA ALA A 35 0.60 4.53 12.54
C ALA A 35 0.03 3.61 13.65
N ILE A 36 0.15 2.28 13.53
CA ILE A 36 -0.18 1.34 14.62
C ILE A 36 0.72 1.61 15.84
N CYS A 37 2.00 1.88 15.64
CA CYS A 37 2.90 2.27 16.75
C CYS A 37 2.44 3.56 17.43
N VAL A 38 2.01 4.59 16.68
CA VAL A 38 1.44 5.81 17.30
C VAL A 38 0.15 5.51 18.04
N MET A 39 -0.73 4.69 17.48
CA MET A 39 -1.98 4.28 18.12
C MET A 39 -1.70 3.61 19.48
N PHE A 40 -0.72 2.73 19.55
CA PHE A 40 -0.28 2.11 20.81
C PHE A 40 0.15 3.15 21.84
N VAL A 41 0.93 4.16 21.44
CA VAL A 41 1.34 5.27 22.33
C VAL A 41 0.13 6.09 22.79
N MET A 42 -0.82 6.40 21.91
CA MET A 42 -2.00 7.19 22.27
C MET A 42 -2.92 6.45 23.27
N VAL A 43 -3.10 5.15 23.08
CA VAL A 43 -3.85 4.29 24.03
C VAL A 43 -3.08 4.16 25.35
N GLY A 44 -1.76 3.98 25.29
CA GLY A 44 -0.91 3.95 26.48
C GLY A 44 -1.02 5.24 27.31
N LEU A 45 -1.01 6.41 26.65
CA LEU A 45 -1.25 7.69 27.31
C LEU A 45 -2.62 7.77 27.97
N ALA A 46 -3.68 7.26 27.32
CA ALA A 46 -5.02 7.23 27.91
C ALA A 46 -5.06 6.39 29.20
N ILE A 47 -4.40 5.24 29.20
CA ILE A 47 -4.26 4.38 30.38
C ILE A 47 -3.50 5.12 31.49
N LEU A 48 -2.39 5.79 31.16
CA LEU A 48 -1.62 6.58 32.12
C LEU A 48 -2.43 7.76 32.68
N TYR A 49 -3.27 8.42 31.88
CA TYR A 49 -4.15 9.48 32.39
C TYR A 49 -5.17 8.95 33.40
N VAL A 50 -5.78 7.79 33.14
CA VAL A 50 -6.70 7.17 34.10
C VAL A 50 -5.96 6.78 35.38
N ALA A 51 -4.75 6.22 35.26
CA ALA A 51 -3.91 5.86 36.41
C ALA A 51 -3.46 7.08 37.23
N GLN A 52 -3.40 8.27 36.63
CA GLN A 52 -3.04 9.53 37.27
C GLN A 52 -4.27 10.36 37.71
N GLU A 53 -5.38 9.68 38.03
CA GLU A 53 -6.63 10.31 38.51
C GLU A 53 -7.25 11.34 37.54
N ALA A 54 -6.97 11.22 36.24
CA ALA A 54 -7.51 12.07 35.17
C ALA A 54 -8.39 11.28 34.17
N PRO A 55 -9.50 10.66 34.62
CA PRO A 55 -10.31 9.78 33.78
C PRO A 55 -10.99 10.50 32.61
N PHE A 56 -11.39 11.77 32.78
CA PHE A 56 -11.97 12.53 31.67
C PHE A 56 -10.96 12.72 30.54
N LEU A 57 -9.72 13.08 30.89
CA LEU A 57 -8.65 13.28 29.92
C LEU A 57 -8.28 11.96 29.21
N GLY A 58 -8.28 10.85 29.95
CA GLY A 58 -8.13 9.51 29.37
C GLY A 58 -9.22 9.17 28.35
N VAL A 59 -10.49 9.44 28.66
CA VAL A 59 -11.60 9.20 27.72
C VAL A 59 -11.50 10.11 26.49
N VAL A 60 -11.21 11.40 26.67
CA VAL A 60 -11.00 12.33 25.55
C VAL A 60 -9.83 11.89 24.68
N GLN A 61 -8.75 11.37 25.26
CA GLN A 61 -7.61 10.81 24.53
C GLN A 61 -8.04 9.66 23.60
N VAL A 62 -8.87 8.74 24.10
CA VAL A 62 -9.37 7.63 23.28
C VAL A 62 -10.33 8.12 22.19
N VAL A 63 -11.30 8.96 22.53
CA VAL A 63 -12.36 9.39 21.59
C VAL A 63 -11.81 10.32 20.51
N VAL A 64 -11.02 11.32 20.89
CA VAL A 64 -10.57 12.37 19.98
C VAL A 64 -9.27 12.00 19.29
N TYR A 65 -8.21 11.68 20.06
CA TYR A 65 -6.90 11.41 19.47
C TYR A 65 -6.84 10.04 18.80
N THR A 66 -7.14 8.97 19.53
CA THR A 66 -7.10 7.60 18.98
C THR A 66 -8.28 7.33 18.06
N GLY A 67 -9.46 7.90 18.34
CA GLY A 67 -10.66 7.73 17.54
C GLY A 67 -10.63 8.58 16.28
N ALA A 68 -10.93 9.88 16.40
CA ALA A 68 -11.13 10.74 15.24
C ALA A 68 -9.83 11.08 14.49
N VAL A 69 -8.80 11.57 15.20
CA VAL A 69 -7.58 12.09 14.56
C VAL A 69 -6.76 10.97 13.95
N MET A 70 -6.53 9.88 14.68
CA MET A 70 -5.76 8.74 14.16
C MET A 70 -6.44 8.08 12.97
N MET A 71 -7.77 7.87 12.99
CA MET A 71 -8.49 7.27 11.87
C MET A 71 -8.45 8.17 10.63
N LEU A 72 -8.57 9.49 10.79
CA LEU A 72 -8.41 10.43 9.68
C LEU A 72 -6.99 10.34 9.09
N PHE A 73 -5.97 10.33 9.95
CA PHE A 73 -4.58 10.22 9.53
C PHE A 73 -4.32 8.91 8.78
N LEU A 74 -4.76 7.77 9.33
CA LEU A 74 -4.67 6.45 8.70
C LEU A 74 -5.36 6.41 7.34
N PHE A 75 -6.57 6.95 7.25
CA PHE A 75 -7.32 7.00 5.99
C PHE A 75 -6.57 7.80 4.93
N VAL A 76 -6.08 8.99 5.28
CA VAL A 76 -5.31 9.84 4.35
C VAL A 76 -4.02 9.14 3.93
N LEU A 77 -3.30 8.54 4.87
CA LEU A 77 -2.05 7.85 4.61
C LEU A 77 -2.24 6.66 3.65
N MET A 78 -3.33 5.91 3.81
CA MET A 78 -3.69 4.82 2.91
C MET A 78 -4.13 5.33 1.54
N LEU A 79 -4.93 6.41 1.48
CA LEU A 79 -5.40 7.00 0.22
C LEU A 79 -4.25 7.54 -0.63
N VAL A 80 -3.25 8.15 0.01
CA VAL A 80 -2.05 8.68 -0.68
C VAL A 80 -1.23 7.55 -1.29
N GLY A 81 -1.38 6.30 -0.84
CA GLY A 81 -0.69 5.15 -1.41
C GLY A 81 0.82 5.31 -1.26
N VAL A 82 1.34 5.08 -0.04
CA VAL A 82 2.77 5.20 0.22
C VAL A 82 3.51 3.98 -0.34
N ASP A 83 3.73 3.96 -1.65
CA ASP A 83 4.67 3.04 -2.27
C ASP A 83 6.07 3.47 -1.86
N ALA A 84 6.57 2.83 -0.80
CA ALA A 84 7.90 3.05 -0.25
C ALA A 84 8.97 2.52 -1.23
N ALA A 85 9.21 3.28 -2.29
CA ALA A 85 10.37 3.15 -3.17
C ALA A 85 11.25 4.39 -3.08
N ASP A 86 11.36 5.01 -1.89
CA ASP A 86 12.41 5.99 -1.66
C ASP A 86 13.73 5.25 -1.45
N SER A 87 14.55 5.31 -2.50
CA SER A 87 15.96 5.00 -2.48
C SER A 87 16.63 5.68 -1.27
N LEU A 88 17.37 4.90 -0.48
CA LEU A 88 18.22 5.38 0.63
C LEU A 88 19.41 6.22 0.15
N THR A 89 19.33 6.83 -1.03
CA THR A 89 20.31 7.80 -1.52
C THR A 89 20.10 9.11 -0.78
N GLU A 90 20.92 9.33 0.24
CA GLU A 90 21.07 10.61 0.91
C GLU A 90 21.28 11.71 -0.16
N THR A 91 20.28 12.56 -0.39
CA THR A 91 20.43 13.72 -1.29
C THR A 91 21.48 14.70 -0.74
N ILE A 92 21.63 14.74 0.60
CA ILE A 92 22.61 15.57 1.31
C ILE A 92 23.45 14.66 2.22
N ARG A 93 24.72 14.45 1.86
CA ARG A 93 25.66 13.65 2.67
C ARG A 93 25.75 14.22 4.09
N GLY A 94 25.54 13.38 5.10
CA GLY A 94 25.71 13.74 6.52
C GLY A 94 24.43 14.20 7.25
N GLN A 95 23.30 14.37 6.55
CA GLN A 95 22.05 14.82 7.19
C GLN A 95 21.58 13.90 8.33
N ARG A 96 21.70 12.56 8.17
CA ARG A 96 21.35 11.60 9.23
C ARG A 96 22.17 11.78 10.49
N TRP A 97 23.48 11.98 10.35
CA TRP A 97 24.38 12.18 11.48
C TRP A 97 24.11 13.50 12.19
N ILE A 98 23.87 14.57 11.44
CA ILE A 98 23.47 15.86 12.01
C ILE A 98 22.13 15.73 12.74
N GLY A 99 21.14 15.07 12.14
CA GLY A 99 19.84 14.82 12.76
C GLY A 99 19.96 14.00 14.04
N LEU A 100 20.79 12.95 14.05
CA LEU A 100 21.06 12.15 15.24
C LEU A 100 21.75 12.97 16.33
N LEU A 101 22.74 13.78 15.98
CA LEU A 101 23.47 14.63 16.91
C LEU A 101 22.56 15.68 17.54
N LEU A 102 21.72 16.34 16.74
CA LEU A 102 20.75 17.32 17.24
C LEU A 102 19.67 16.66 18.11
N GLY A 103 19.16 15.50 17.71
CA GLY A 103 18.20 14.73 18.49
C GLY A 103 18.78 14.28 19.84
N ALA A 104 20.00 13.73 19.84
CA ALA A 104 20.70 13.33 21.06
C ALA A 104 21.04 14.54 21.95
N GLY A 105 21.47 15.66 21.35
CA GLY A 105 21.72 16.91 22.06
C GLY A 105 20.47 17.45 22.74
N LEU A 106 19.34 17.47 22.04
CA LEU A 106 18.05 17.88 22.61
C LEU A 106 17.61 16.94 23.74
N ALA A 107 17.76 15.63 23.56
CA ALA A 107 17.46 14.65 24.62
C ALA A 107 18.34 14.88 25.86
N ALA A 108 19.63 15.14 25.70
CA ALA A 108 20.54 15.44 26.80
C ALA A 108 20.13 16.72 27.54
N VAL A 109 19.75 17.78 26.81
CA VAL A 109 19.25 19.03 27.41
C VAL A 109 17.96 18.76 28.19
N LEU A 110 16.99 18.05 27.62
CA LEU A 110 15.73 17.74 28.32
C LEU A 110 15.96 16.88 29.56
N LEU A 111 16.81 15.84 29.48
CA LEU A 111 17.14 14.99 30.61
C LEU A 111 17.86 15.75 31.73
N THR A 112 18.76 16.68 31.38
CA THR A 112 19.44 17.51 32.39
C THR A 112 18.50 18.52 33.03
N VAL A 113 17.59 19.13 32.27
CA VAL A 113 16.55 20.02 32.81
C VAL A 113 15.64 19.25 33.77
N ILE A 114 15.14 18.08 33.36
CA ILE A 114 14.26 17.25 34.19
C ILE A 114 15.01 16.75 35.44
N GLY A 115 16.25 16.29 35.29
CA GLY A 115 17.05 15.76 36.39
C GLY A 115 17.47 16.80 37.43
N ARG A 116 17.54 18.09 37.04
CA ARG A 116 17.83 19.21 37.95
C ARG A 116 16.58 19.93 38.45
N ALA A 117 15.42 19.66 37.86
CA ALA A 117 14.18 20.31 38.26
C ALA A 117 13.81 19.90 39.69
N THR A 118 13.59 20.91 40.54
CA THR A 118 13.07 20.70 41.89
C THR A 118 11.56 20.83 41.84
N PHE A 119 10.86 19.73 42.06
CA PHE A 119 9.41 19.70 42.09
C PHE A 119 8.92 19.91 43.52
N ARG A 120 7.80 20.64 43.67
CA ARG A 120 7.07 20.66 44.94
C ARG A 120 6.54 19.25 45.23
N PRO A 121 6.35 18.89 46.51
CA PRO A 121 5.72 17.63 46.86
C PRO A 121 4.39 17.47 46.12
N ALA A 122 4.18 16.30 45.51
CA ALA A 122 2.94 15.99 44.82
C ALA A 122 1.78 15.97 45.83
N VAL A 123 0.76 16.79 45.58
CA VAL A 123 -0.44 16.95 46.43
C VAL A 123 -1.64 16.14 45.93
N GLY A 124 -1.47 15.34 44.86
CA GLY A 124 -2.54 14.55 44.24
C GLY A 124 -3.57 15.40 43.48
N LEU A 125 -4.59 14.75 42.92
CA LEU A 125 -5.72 15.41 42.25
C LEU A 125 -7.02 15.34 43.06
N GLU A 126 -7.06 14.68 44.22
CA GLU A 126 -8.26 14.52 45.05
C GLU A 126 -9.00 15.85 45.30
N ALA A 127 -8.30 16.88 45.76
CA ALA A 127 -8.90 18.19 46.02
C ALA A 127 -9.42 18.85 44.74
N ALA A 128 -8.69 18.73 43.63
CA ALA A 128 -9.12 19.23 42.34
C ALA A 128 -10.34 18.46 41.79
N ASN A 129 -10.47 17.18 42.14
CA ASN A 129 -11.52 16.28 41.68
C ASN A 129 -12.74 16.21 42.63
N ALA A 130 -12.83 17.06 43.66
CA ALA A 130 -13.88 16.99 44.68
C ALA A 130 -15.32 17.02 44.14
N ALA A 131 -15.57 17.76 43.05
CA ALA A 131 -16.87 17.83 42.40
C ALA A 131 -17.02 16.89 41.18
N THR A 132 -16.03 16.03 40.91
CA THR A 132 -15.71 15.27 39.68
C THR A 132 -14.76 15.98 38.70
N ASN A 133 -13.93 15.18 38.03
CA ASN A 133 -12.89 15.65 37.08
C ASN A 133 -13.44 16.49 35.91
N PRO A 134 -14.56 16.15 35.24
CA PRO A 134 -15.11 16.97 34.16
C PRO A 134 -15.66 18.32 34.66
N VAL A 135 -16.32 18.33 35.82
CA VAL A 135 -16.91 19.55 36.39
C VAL A 135 -15.82 20.52 36.83
N ALA A 136 -14.77 20.02 37.48
CA ALA A 136 -13.62 20.83 37.87
C ALA A 136 -12.92 21.46 36.65
N LEU A 137 -12.71 20.67 35.59
CA LEU A 137 -12.12 21.18 34.35
C LEU A 137 -13.03 22.21 33.68
N ALA A 138 -14.34 21.99 33.66
CA ALA A 138 -15.30 22.93 33.09
C ALA A 138 -15.26 24.29 33.82
N ARG A 139 -15.22 24.30 35.16
CA ARG A 139 -15.11 25.56 35.93
C ARG A 139 -13.86 26.34 35.53
N VAL A 140 -12.70 25.67 35.49
CA VAL A 140 -11.44 26.32 35.07
C VAL A 140 -11.53 26.84 33.63
N LEU A 141 -12.09 26.04 32.72
CA LEU A 141 -12.21 26.41 31.30
C LEU A 141 -13.12 27.63 31.09
N PHE A 142 -14.27 27.68 31.77
CA PHE A 142 -15.27 28.73 31.60
C PHE A 142 -15.01 29.97 32.46
N GLU A 143 -14.29 29.87 33.57
CA GLU A 143 -13.97 31.02 34.43
C GLU A 143 -12.66 31.69 34.01
N HIS A 144 -11.59 30.91 33.78
CA HIS A 144 -10.24 31.43 33.59
C HIS A 144 -9.79 31.40 32.13
N TYR A 145 -10.29 30.44 31.34
CA TYR A 145 -9.82 30.20 29.96
C TYR A 145 -10.89 30.40 28.88
N VAL A 146 -11.93 31.21 29.16
CA VAL A 146 -13.03 31.45 28.22
C VAL A 146 -12.54 31.98 26.87
N VAL A 147 -11.55 32.89 26.90
CA VAL A 147 -10.95 33.46 25.68
C VAL A 147 -10.20 32.39 24.89
N ALA A 148 -9.40 31.55 25.57
CA ALA A 148 -8.70 30.44 24.92
C ALA A 148 -9.69 29.47 24.27
N MET A 149 -10.80 29.16 24.96
CA MET A 149 -11.87 28.31 24.43
C MET A 149 -12.52 28.92 23.18
N GLN A 150 -12.80 30.23 23.18
CA GLN A 150 -13.32 30.93 22.00
C GLN A 150 -12.34 30.91 20.82
N VAL A 151 -11.05 31.16 21.07
CA VAL A 151 -10.00 31.10 20.04
C VAL A 151 -9.89 29.70 19.44
N VAL A 152 -9.96 28.64 20.27
CA VAL A 152 -10.00 27.26 19.78
C VAL A 152 -11.27 27.00 18.97
N GLY A 153 -12.42 27.55 19.37
CA GLY A 153 -13.65 27.47 18.59
C GLY A 153 -13.49 28.08 17.19
N VAL A 154 -12.91 29.28 17.09
CA VAL A 154 -12.60 29.93 15.81
C VAL A 154 -11.60 29.10 14.99
N LEU A 155 -10.59 28.53 15.64
CA LEU A 155 -9.62 27.64 14.99
C LEU A 155 -10.30 26.40 14.38
N LEU A 156 -11.23 25.76 15.10
CA LEU A 156 -11.94 24.58 14.61
C LEU A 156 -12.87 24.92 13.43
N VAL A 157 -13.60 26.03 13.49
CA VAL A 157 -14.42 26.51 12.37
C VAL A 157 -13.54 26.80 11.15
N THR A 158 -12.42 27.49 11.36
CA THR A 158 -11.46 27.82 10.30
C THR A 158 -10.86 26.56 9.69
N ALA A 159 -10.49 25.56 10.51
CA ALA A 159 -9.96 24.28 10.03
C ALA A 159 -10.99 23.51 9.20
N ALA A 160 -12.26 23.49 9.63
CA ALA A 160 -13.34 22.86 8.88
C ALA A 160 -13.57 23.55 7.52
N LEU A 161 -13.61 24.89 7.50
CA LEU A 161 -13.73 25.68 6.27
C LEU A 161 -12.52 25.47 5.35
N ALA A 162 -11.31 25.47 5.90
CA ALA A 162 -10.08 25.22 5.15
C ALA A 162 -10.10 23.82 4.54
N GLY A 163 -10.49 22.80 5.30
CA GLY A 163 -10.65 21.43 4.81
C GLY A 163 -11.65 21.34 3.65
N LEU A 164 -12.81 21.98 3.78
CA LEU A 164 -13.82 22.04 2.71
C LEU A 164 -13.29 22.73 1.45
N VAL A 165 -12.65 23.88 1.59
CA VAL A 165 -12.14 24.67 0.45
C VAL A 165 -10.98 23.97 -0.25
N LEU A 166 -10.02 23.40 0.49
CA LEU A 166 -8.86 22.70 -0.09
C LEU A 166 -9.25 21.40 -0.79
N THR A 167 -10.23 20.68 -0.26
CA THR A 167 -10.68 19.40 -0.85
C THR A 167 -11.67 19.60 -1.99
N HIS A 168 -12.26 20.79 -2.12
CA HIS A 168 -13.19 21.11 -3.20
C HIS A 168 -12.49 21.20 -4.56
N ARG A 169 -12.51 20.10 -5.32
CA ARG A 169 -12.03 20.08 -6.70
C ARG A 169 -12.99 20.79 -7.66
N ARG A 170 -12.68 22.04 -8.01
CA ARG A 170 -13.34 22.72 -9.14
C ARG A 170 -12.87 22.07 -10.45
N ARG A 171 -13.82 21.60 -11.26
CA ARG A 171 -13.53 21.19 -12.65
C ARG A 171 -13.38 22.46 -13.47
N LEU A 172 -12.14 22.82 -13.81
CA LEU A 172 -11.82 24.03 -14.58
C LEU A 172 -12.06 23.88 -16.09
N GLY A 173 -12.23 22.66 -16.59
CA GLY A 173 -12.53 22.38 -17.99
C GLY A 173 -13.99 21.98 -18.23
N PRO A 174 -14.55 22.26 -19.42
CA PRO A 174 -15.84 21.72 -19.82
C PRO A 174 -15.80 20.19 -19.80
N ARG A 175 -16.90 19.55 -19.41
CA ARG A 175 -17.00 18.09 -19.44
C ARG A 175 -16.88 17.61 -20.88
N VAL A 176 -15.78 16.91 -21.19
CA VAL A 176 -15.59 16.27 -22.49
C VAL A 176 -16.62 15.16 -22.61
N THR A 177 -17.68 15.43 -23.36
CA THR A 177 -18.77 14.48 -23.58
C THR A 177 -18.42 13.53 -24.71
N GLN A 178 -18.98 12.32 -24.73
CA GLN A 178 -18.78 11.36 -25.83
C GLN A 178 -19.06 11.99 -27.21
N ARG A 179 -20.07 12.87 -27.33
CA ARG A 179 -20.35 13.63 -28.55
C ARG A 179 -19.19 14.54 -28.99
N THR A 180 -18.54 15.21 -28.05
CA THR A 180 -17.37 16.07 -28.33
C THR A 180 -16.19 15.25 -28.82
N VAL A 181 -15.93 14.10 -28.18
CA VAL A 181 -14.89 13.15 -28.62
C VAL A 181 -15.20 12.60 -30.02
N ALA A 182 -16.45 12.21 -30.28
CA ALA A 182 -16.87 11.70 -31.58
C ALA A 182 -16.71 12.76 -32.69
N ARG A 183 -17.17 13.99 -32.45
CA ARG A 183 -16.98 15.10 -33.40
C ARG A 183 -15.50 15.41 -33.65
N ALA A 184 -14.67 15.41 -32.61
CA ALA A 184 -13.24 15.63 -32.75
C ALA A 184 -12.56 14.53 -33.58
N ARG A 185 -12.99 13.26 -33.44
CA ARG A 185 -12.51 12.15 -34.27
C ARG A 185 -12.94 12.28 -35.73
N VAL A 186 -14.18 12.68 -35.98
CA VAL A 186 -14.67 12.92 -37.35
C VAL A 186 -13.92 14.09 -38.00
N ALA A 187 -13.65 15.16 -37.27
CA ALA A 187 -12.83 16.27 -37.77
C ALA A 187 -11.38 15.84 -38.05
N ALA A 188 -10.80 15.01 -37.18
CA ALA A 188 -9.45 14.47 -37.35
C ALA A 188 -9.30 13.57 -38.59
N LEU A 189 -10.39 13.02 -39.12
CA LEU A 189 -10.37 12.25 -40.37
C LEU A 189 -9.91 13.10 -41.56
N ALA A 190 -10.27 14.39 -41.58
CA ALA A 190 -9.84 15.32 -42.63
C ALA A 190 -8.31 15.54 -42.61
N GLU A 191 -7.66 15.31 -41.47
CA GLU A 191 -6.19 15.34 -41.30
C GLU A 191 -5.54 13.98 -41.57
N GLY A 192 -6.29 12.98 -42.04
CA GLY A 192 -5.80 11.62 -42.32
C GLY A 192 -5.64 10.74 -41.07
N LYS A 193 -6.19 11.12 -39.92
CA LYS A 193 -6.18 10.28 -38.70
C LYS A 193 -7.33 9.27 -38.73
N PRO A 194 -7.15 8.06 -38.18
CA PRO A 194 -8.20 7.05 -38.15
C PRO A 194 -9.36 7.45 -37.20
N LEU A 195 -10.59 7.16 -37.62
CA LEU A 195 -11.82 7.34 -36.83
C LEU A 195 -11.86 6.40 -35.61
N THR A 196 -11.31 5.20 -35.78
CA THR A 196 -11.26 4.14 -34.79
C THR A 196 -9.99 4.25 -33.93
N PRO A 197 -10.01 3.73 -32.69
CA PRO A 197 -8.77 3.54 -31.93
C PRO A 197 -7.77 2.71 -32.74
N LEU A 198 -6.48 3.00 -32.56
CA LEU A 198 -5.43 2.21 -33.18
C LEU A 198 -5.55 0.75 -32.73
N PRO A 199 -5.41 -0.22 -33.66
CA PRO A 199 -5.44 -1.62 -33.30
C PRO A 199 -4.26 -1.94 -32.37
N ALA A 200 -4.49 -2.85 -31.41
CA ALA A 200 -3.40 -3.41 -30.63
C ALA A 200 -2.42 -4.17 -31.54
N PRO A 201 -1.14 -4.34 -31.14
CA PRO A 201 -0.20 -5.22 -31.84
C PRO A 201 -0.82 -6.59 -32.14
N GLY A 202 -0.45 -7.18 -33.27
CA GLY A 202 -0.91 -8.51 -33.66
C GLY A 202 -2.39 -8.63 -34.09
N VAL A 203 -3.20 -7.57 -34.02
CA VAL A 203 -4.59 -7.61 -34.51
C VAL A 203 -4.60 -7.82 -36.02
N TYR A 204 -5.37 -8.81 -36.48
CA TYR A 204 -5.38 -9.34 -37.86
C TYR A 204 -4.06 -9.96 -38.34
N ALA A 205 -3.01 -10.02 -37.51
CA ALA A 205 -1.84 -10.83 -37.77
C ALA A 205 -2.07 -12.27 -37.28
N GLN A 206 -1.31 -13.24 -37.80
CA GLN A 206 -1.42 -14.63 -37.35
C GLN A 206 -0.88 -14.86 -35.93
N ASN A 207 -0.18 -13.87 -35.35
CA ASN A 207 0.41 -13.93 -34.02
C ASN A 207 0.11 -12.63 -33.23
N ASN A 208 -0.29 -12.78 -31.96
CA ASN A 208 -0.73 -11.70 -31.07
C ASN A 208 0.42 -11.11 -30.22
N ALA A 209 1.66 -11.27 -30.67
CA ALA A 209 2.85 -10.80 -29.96
C ALA A 209 3.02 -9.27 -30.07
N MET A 210 3.58 -8.65 -29.01
CA MET A 210 3.71 -7.18 -28.89
C MET A 210 4.74 -6.57 -29.84
N ASP A 211 5.63 -7.39 -30.37
CA ASP A 211 6.65 -7.06 -31.38
C ASP A 211 6.16 -7.24 -32.82
N THR A 212 4.94 -7.74 -33.03
CA THR A 212 4.34 -7.96 -34.35
C THR A 212 3.36 -6.83 -34.70
N PRO A 213 3.52 -6.15 -35.84
CA PRO A 213 2.59 -5.11 -36.26
C PRO A 213 1.21 -5.68 -36.59
N ALA A 214 0.16 -4.92 -36.28
CA ALA A 214 -1.19 -5.23 -36.72
C ALA A 214 -1.30 -5.10 -38.24
N LEU A 215 -2.20 -5.86 -38.86
CA LEU A 215 -2.50 -5.73 -40.28
C LEU A 215 -3.72 -4.83 -40.47
N GLY A 216 -3.61 -3.89 -41.40
CA GLY A 216 -4.73 -3.06 -41.83
C GLY A 216 -5.74 -3.83 -42.68
N PRO A 217 -6.90 -3.24 -43.00
CA PRO A 217 -7.90 -3.85 -43.89
C PRO A 217 -7.33 -4.23 -45.26
N ASP A 218 -6.32 -3.49 -45.72
CA ASP A 218 -5.61 -3.72 -46.98
C ASP A 218 -4.52 -4.81 -46.88
N GLY A 219 -4.40 -5.50 -45.74
CA GLY A 219 -3.38 -6.51 -45.49
C GLY A 219 -1.96 -5.95 -45.27
N ARG A 220 -1.80 -4.63 -45.19
CA ARG A 220 -0.49 -3.97 -44.97
C ARG A 220 -0.19 -3.82 -43.48
N PRO A 221 1.08 -3.99 -43.04
CA PRO A 221 1.47 -3.75 -41.66
C PRO A 221 1.25 -2.29 -41.24
N LEU A 222 0.74 -2.10 -40.02
CA LEU A 222 0.55 -0.79 -39.38
C LEU A 222 1.68 -0.55 -38.37
N PRO A 223 2.75 0.20 -38.70
CA PRO A 223 3.93 0.31 -37.85
C PRO A 223 3.67 1.04 -36.52
N HIS A 224 2.57 1.78 -36.45
CA HIS A 224 2.15 2.54 -35.28
C HIS A 224 1.36 1.71 -34.26
N SER A 225 1.00 0.46 -34.57
CA SER A 225 0.39 -0.44 -33.58
C SER A 225 1.42 -0.94 -32.57
N VAL A 226 2.69 -1.07 -32.97
CA VAL A 226 3.80 -1.55 -32.12
C VAL A 226 4.25 -0.44 -31.15
N PRO A 227 4.48 -0.76 -29.86
CA PRO A 227 4.99 0.20 -28.88
C PRO A 227 6.27 0.88 -29.35
N ARG A 228 6.34 2.22 -29.18
CA ARG A 228 7.49 3.05 -29.60
C ARG A 228 8.83 2.52 -29.09
N VAL A 229 8.87 1.96 -27.88
CA VAL A 229 10.09 1.42 -27.25
C VAL A 229 10.68 0.26 -28.06
N LEU A 230 9.84 -0.67 -28.54
CA LEU A 230 10.28 -1.82 -29.33
C LEU A 230 10.76 -1.38 -30.72
N ARG A 231 10.05 -0.42 -31.33
CA ARG A 231 10.44 0.17 -32.61
C ARG A 231 11.78 0.89 -32.55
N ILE A 232 12.02 1.70 -31.51
CA ILE A 232 13.30 2.41 -31.32
C ILE A 232 14.45 1.42 -31.09
N ARG A 233 14.19 0.29 -30.41
CA ARG A 233 15.19 -0.74 -30.16
C ARG A 233 15.44 -1.67 -31.35
N GLY A 234 14.69 -1.53 -32.45
CA GLY A 234 14.76 -2.44 -33.59
C GLY A 234 14.31 -3.87 -33.27
N GLN A 235 13.49 -4.03 -32.23
CA GLN A 235 12.98 -5.33 -31.78
C GLN A 235 11.61 -5.68 -32.40
N GLU A 236 11.23 -5.01 -33.49
CA GLU A 236 10.00 -5.33 -34.22
C GLU A 236 10.26 -6.51 -35.17
N ARG A 237 9.35 -7.48 -35.18
CA ARG A 237 9.39 -8.58 -36.15
C ARG A 237 8.55 -8.21 -37.36
N SER A 238 9.08 -8.45 -38.56
CA SER A 238 8.28 -8.35 -39.77
C SER A 238 7.24 -9.46 -39.76
N ALA A 239 5.98 -9.14 -40.09
CA ALA A 239 4.90 -10.13 -40.15
C ALA A 239 5.28 -11.34 -41.04
N THR A 240 6.01 -11.11 -42.14
CA THR A 240 6.51 -12.18 -43.02
C THR A 240 7.64 -13.02 -42.40
N SER A 241 8.47 -12.43 -41.55
CA SER A 241 9.55 -13.14 -40.85
C SER A 241 9.02 -14.08 -39.76
N VAL A 242 7.87 -13.74 -39.19
CA VAL A 242 7.17 -14.60 -38.22
C VAL A 242 6.59 -15.83 -38.93
N LEU A 243 5.98 -15.66 -40.10
CA LEU A 243 5.42 -16.76 -40.90
C LEU A 243 6.48 -17.81 -41.28
N ALA A 244 7.62 -17.37 -41.80
CA ALA A 244 8.72 -18.28 -42.15
C ALA A 244 9.32 -18.98 -40.92
N ALA A 245 9.36 -18.30 -39.76
CA ALA A 245 9.82 -18.89 -38.52
C ALA A 245 8.81 -19.91 -37.97
N GLU A 246 7.51 -19.69 -38.15
CA GLU A 246 6.46 -20.63 -37.73
C GLU A 246 6.44 -21.89 -38.61
N GLU A 247 6.54 -21.75 -39.93
CA GLU A 247 6.64 -22.91 -40.85
C GLU A 247 7.83 -23.81 -40.49
N THR A 248 9.00 -23.22 -40.28
CA THR A 248 10.20 -23.99 -39.91
C THR A 248 10.09 -24.65 -38.53
N LEU A 249 9.36 -24.05 -37.58
CA LEU A 249 9.09 -24.65 -36.28
C LEU A 249 8.07 -25.80 -36.37
N VAL A 250 7.04 -25.67 -37.21
CA VAL A 250 6.08 -26.74 -37.49
C VAL A 250 6.77 -27.93 -38.13
N GLU A 251 7.62 -27.69 -39.14
CA GLU A 251 8.43 -28.74 -39.77
C GLU A 251 9.36 -29.44 -38.77
N ARG A 252 10.07 -28.67 -37.94
CA ARG A 252 10.95 -29.22 -36.89
C ARG A 252 10.19 -30.01 -35.84
N ARG A 253 8.98 -29.56 -35.49
CA ARG A 253 8.12 -30.27 -34.54
C ARG A 253 7.61 -31.58 -35.14
N ALA A 254 7.16 -31.56 -36.40
CA ALA A 254 6.78 -32.77 -37.13
C ALA A 254 7.95 -33.76 -37.24
N ALA A 255 9.16 -33.28 -37.52
CA ALA A 255 10.37 -34.11 -37.56
C ALA A 255 10.70 -34.73 -36.18
N ARG A 256 10.61 -33.94 -35.09
CA ARG A 256 10.80 -34.44 -33.73
C ARG A 256 9.72 -35.44 -33.30
N GLU A 257 8.48 -35.23 -33.70
CA GLU A 257 7.39 -36.15 -33.42
C GLU A 257 7.57 -37.47 -34.19
N ALA A 258 8.07 -37.43 -35.43
CA ALA A 258 8.45 -38.62 -36.19
C ALA A 258 9.63 -39.36 -35.55
N GLU A 259 10.70 -38.66 -35.17
CA GLU A 259 11.86 -39.25 -34.47
C GLU A 259 11.44 -39.89 -33.13
N ARG A 260 10.53 -39.23 -32.39
CA ARG A 260 10.01 -39.76 -31.12
C ARG A 260 9.11 -40.98 -31.33
N ALA A 261 8.37 -41.04 -32.44
CA ALA A 261 7.59 -42.22 -32.84
C ALA A 261 8.50 -43.39 -33.26
N GLU A 262 9.60 -43.13 -33.96
CA GLU A 262 10.61 -44.15 -34.31
C GLU A 262 11.33 -44.69 -33.07
N LEU A 263 11.73 -43.83 -32.13
CA LEU A 263 12.31 -44.26 -30.85
C LEU A 263 11.32 -45.09 -30.02
N SER A 264 10.03 -44.74 -30.04
CA SER A 264 8.97 -45.52 -29.39
C SER A 264 8.76 -46.89 -30.07
N ALA A 265 8.90 -46.98 -31.39
CA ALA A 265 8.79 -48.23 -32.13
C ALA A 265 10.01 -49.15 -31.88
N ALA A 266 11.22 -48.59 -31.82
CA ALA A 266 12.45 -49.32 -31.53
C ALA A 266 12.47 -49.91 -30.10
N ALA A 267 11.90 -49.20 -29.13
CA ALA A 267 11.73 -49.69 -27.76
C ALA A 267 10.72 -50.86 -27.66
N GLY A 268 9.79 -51.00 -28.61
CA GLY A 268 8.83 -52.10 -28.66
C GLY A 268 9.39 -53.44 -29.17
N THR A 269 10.56 -53.43 -29.82
CA THR A 269 11.16 -54.64 -30.44
C THR A 269 12.23 -55.35 -29.60
N SER A 270 12.59 -54.82 -28.43
CA SER A 270 13.58 -55.44 -27.54
C SER A 270 13.00 -55.72 -26.15
N GLY A 271 12.18 -56.77 -26.05
CA GLY A 271 11.58 -57.20 -24.79
C GLY A 271 11.09 -58.65 -24.80
N ALA A 272 11.96 -59.62 -25.10
CA ALA A 272 11.64 -61.05 -24.96
C ALA A 272 12.79 -61.85 -24.29
N ARG A 273 12.74 -61.93 -22.94
CA ARG A 273 13.07 -63.07 -22.02
C ARG A 273 13.69 -62.60 -20.69
N GLY A 274 13.01 -62.93 -19.59
CA GLY A 274 13.32 -62.57 -18.19
C GLY A 274 14.32 -63.49 -17.46
N PRO A 275 14.32 -63.49 -16.11
CA PRO A 275 13.60 -64.55 -15.39
C PRO A 275 12.83 -64.08 -14.13
N ALA A 276 12.11 -65.04 -13.54
CA ALA A 276 11.00 -64.90 -12.60
C ALA A 276 11.36 -64.89 -11.09
N GLY A 277 10.45 -64.28 -10.30
CA GLY A 277 10.20 -64.52 -8.86
C GLY A 277 10.71 -63.42 -7.91
N THR A 278 9.98 -62.86 -6.94
CA THR A 278 8.66 -63.16 -6.34
C THR A 278 8.11 -61.93 -5.57
N SER A 279 6.76 -61.83 -5.55
CA SER A 279 5.87 -61.19 -4.54
C SER A 279 6.00 -59.69 -4.20
N GLY A 280 5.00 -58.91 -4.66
CA GLY A 280 4.56 -57.64 -4.09
C GLY A 280 3.20 -57.27 -4.69
N THR A 281 2.16 -57.31 -3.85
CA THR A 281 0.73 -57.21 -4.21
C THR A 281 0.33 -55.88 -4.84
N ALA A 282 -0.66 -55.97 -5.74
CA ALA A 282 -1.21 -54.94 -6.60
C ALA A 282 -1.70 -53.68 -5.87
N GLY A 283 -1.33 -52.52 -6.40
CA GLY A 283 -2.04 -51.25 -6.21
C GLY A 283 -2.46 -50.73 -7.59
N GLU A 284 -3.77 -50.66 -7.84
CA GLU A 284 -4.35 -50.09 -9.05
C GLU A 284 -4.01 -48.60 -9.16
N PRO A 285 -3.59 -48.09 -10.34
CA PRO A 285 -3.55 -46.66 -10.57
C PRO A 285 -4.96 -46.16 -10.97
N GLU A 286 -5.53 -45.34 -10.10
CA GLU A 286 -6.74 -44.53 -10.30
C GLU A 286 -6.75 -43.81 -11.67
N PRO A 287 -7.91 -43.70 -12.36
CA PRO A 287 -8.03 -42.95 -13.60
C PRO A 287 -7.79 -41.45 -13.35
N PHE A 288 -6.95 -40.84 -14.19
CA PHE A 288 -6.77 -39.39 -14.22
C PHE A 288 -8.03 -38.72 -14.78
N GLU A 289 -8.91 -38.24 -13.90
CA GLU A 289 -10.00 -37.32 -14.25
C GLU A 289 -9.43 -35.91 -14.53
N PRO A 290 -9.81 -35.25 -15.64
CA PRO A 290 -9.50 -33.85 -15.85
C PRO A 290 -10.32 -32.98 -14.88
N GLU A 291 -9.66 -32.21 -14.02
CA GLU A 291 -10.31 -31.19 -13.21
C GLU A 291 -11.10 -30.23 -14.09
N THR A 292 -12.42 -30.29 -13.97
CA THR A 292 -13.34 -29.28 -14.49
C THR A 292 -13.29 -28.11 -13.50
N PRO A 293 -13.15 -26.84 -13.95
CA PRO A 293 -13.17 -25.73 -13.01
C PRO A 293 -14.56 -25.64 -12.36
N GLY A 294 -14.58 -25.90 -11.06
CA GLY A 294 -15.80 -25.87 -10.24
C GLY A 294 -16.45 -24.50 -10.27
N GLY A 295 -17.56 -24.41 -11.01
CA GLY A 295 -18.66 -23.53 -10.68
C GLY A 295 -19.53 -24.18 -9.60
N LYS A 296 -19.75 -23.44 -8.50
CA LYS A 296 -20.98 -23.35 -7.69
C LYS A 296 -20.67 -22.35 -6.56
N GLU A 297 -21.31 -21.19 -6.57
CA GLU A 297 -22.62 -20.99 -5.93
C GLU A 297 -22.65 -21.54 -4.50
N HIS A 298 -22.62 -20.61 -3.54
CA HIS A 298 -23.34 -20.75 -2.29
C HIS A 298 -23.99 -19.41 -1.95
N ARG A 299 -25.33 -19.44 -1.99
CA ARG A 299 -26.27 -18.98 -0.96
C ARG A 299 -26.32 -17.49 -0.59
#